data_AF-A0A959DGN8-F1
#
_entry.id   AF-A0A959DGN8-F1
#
_cell.length_a   1.000
_cell.length_b   1.000
_cell.length_c   1.000
_cell.angle_alpha   90.00
_cell.angle_beta   90.00
_cell.angle_gamma   90.00
#
_symmetry.space_group_name_H-M   'P 1'
#
loop_
_entity.id
_entity.type
_entity.pdbx_description
1 polymer ?
#
loop_
_entity_poly.entity_id
_entity_poly.type
_entity_poly.pdbx_seq_one_letter_code
_entity_poly.pdbx_strand_id
1 'polypeptide(L)'
;MPPAIQPRGAIDASRLERYLKRHPGEGYLWLACHAAFFVALTPGLLYRLWVNFRYDEQGKPLDMPLDAVSSLLNSPLCRELGQGVYEVQESLRAPLLNHLRQEVRFGSPRLYRLARFLLAYLDYCGDELPSPAFAEAQRWTAEAYLKPELAAQRLLEAFTDTVDGKAAASSVEVYLNWISSRGSEEERTGGVDPLAVAEQLVRGMRNYQKGARQEAIEALRELAGHIKTGGSASPSAYRTKIPEDILELIKPGPGVEVELEPKGTVRALLVGVGKTASGQMPELEGPGDDLRLLREQLPVLLDGRRLEAMVLEDAAATKEAVLQQWREMVEQAKPEDHLLFYFSGHAENKGKNYLIFYDYQEQRMSKVEGIRTVTGGVIYDGEFKEAAAACKGFITLVLDTHAGGEGWLDLNNDKNVILSATLPGQMAYEQRFGETTHGLFSKALMEVLAAGRYRSNKEVVREAANRMKAAASMQQTPVVLGSPAARRRAVAGQGASERSNIDYLLDLLKANGYLKRQSGQGIFTVIETCWASFASDFSLQKELDFSKTADMEHAIGLLEKALLFKEKDGLSLGFPFMPDAERELFHLELSLEELLSIPVHINRKKQDDGDPATR
;
A
#
# COMPACT_ATOMS: atom_id res chain seq x y z
N MET A 1 1.28 43.27 -0.10
CA MET A 1 0.89 41.92 -0.56
C MET A 1 1.95 40.94 -0.07
N PRO A 2 1.62 39.76 0.47
CA PRO A 2 2.63 38.73 0.70
C PRO A 2 3.35 38.48 -0.64
N PRO A 3 4.69 38.42 -0.68
CA PRO A 3 5.44 38.32 -1.94
C PRO A 3 5.12 37.05 -2.77
N ALA A 4 4.44 36.08 -2.17
CA ALA A 4 4.12 34.78 -2.76
C ALA A 4 2.77 34.68 -3.51
N ILE A 5 1.84 35.65 -3.40
CA ILE A 5 0.53 35.56 -4.06
C ILE A 5 0.51 36.48 -5.30
N GLN A 6 0.71 35.90 -6.48
CA GLN A 6 0.66 36.63 -7.75
C GLN A 6 -0.54 36.16 -8.60
N PRO A 7 -1.66 36.91 -8.59
CA PRO A 7 -2.80 36.62 -9.44
C PRO A 7 -2.50 36.74 -10.93
N ARG A 8 -3.17 35.91 -11.74
CA ARG A 8 -3.15 36.05 -13.20
C ARG A 8 -4.01 37.26 -13.59
N GLY A 9 -3.38 38.44 -13.70
CA GLY A 9 -4.02 39.66 -14.18
C GLY A 9 -4.03 40.81 -13.14
N ALA A 10 -3.80 42.04 -13.62
CA ALA A 10 -3.65 43.23 -12.78
C ALA A 10 -4.91 43.56 -11.95
N ILE A 11 -6.10 43.28 -12.49
CA ILE A 11 -7.39 43.61 -11.85
C ILE A 11 -7.59 42.79 -10.56
N ASP A 12 -7.32 41.49 -10.61
CA ASP A 12 -7.54 40.58 -9.48
C ASP A 12 -6.47 40.74 -8.41
N ALA A 13 -5.23 41.05 -8.80
CA ALA A 13 -4.19 41.51 -7.88
C ALA A 13 -4.66 42.74 -7.09
N SER A 14 -5.23 43.75 -7.77
CA SER A 14 -5.78 44.93 -7.10
C SER A 14 -7.03 44.63 -6.26
N ARG A 15 -7.82 43.60 -6.56
CA ARG A 15 -8.96 43.16 -5.71
C ARG A 15 -8.45 42.56 -4.40
N LEU A 16 -7.48 41.64 -4.49
CA LEU A 16 -6.88 41.00 -3.33
C LEU A 16 -6.16 42.02 -2.44
N GLU A 17 -5.39 42.94 -3.03
CA GLU A 17 -4.71 44.00 -2.29
C GLU A 17 -5.71 44.90 -1.53
N ARG A 18 -6.80 45.32 -2.18
CA ARG A 18 -7.85 46.15 -1.54
C ARG A 18 -8.54 45.40 -0.41
N TYR A 19 -8.82 44.11 -0.58
CA TYR A 19 -9.40 43.28 0.47
C TYR A 19 -8.50 43.23 1.71
N LEU A 20 -7.21 42.92 1.52
CA LEU A 20 -6.23 42.83 2.62
C LEU A 20 -5.94 44.18 3.27
N LYS A 21 -6.00 45.28 2.51
CA LYS A 21 -5.89 46.64 3.07
C LYS A 21 -7.07 47.00 3.98
N ARG A 22 -8.28 46.55 3.63
CA ARG A 22 -9.49 46.77 4.43
C ARG A 22 -9.54 45.85 5.66
N HIS A 23 -8.96 44.66 5.55
CA HIS A 23 -8.97 43.63 6.59
C HIS A 23 -7.54 43.17 6.90
N PRO A 24 -6.78 43.92 7.72
CA PRO A 24 -5.33 43.75 7.88
C PRO A 24 -4.90 42.51 8.68
N GLY A 25 -5.83 41.77 9.29
CA GLY A 25 -5.51 40.55 10.04
C GLY A 25 -5.24 39.36 9.13
N GLU A 26 -4.19 38.58 9.43
CA GLU A 26 -3.84 37.38 8.63
C GLU A 26 -4.99 36.36 8.55
N GLY A 27 -5.85 36.29 9.57
CA GLY A 27 -7.00 35.41 9.58
C GLY A 27 -7.98 35.61 8.41
N TYR A 28 -8.09 36.83 7.87
CA TYR A 28 -8.90 37.08 6.67
C TYR A 28 -8.28 36.46 5.42
N LEU A 29 -6.95 36.59 5.28
CA LEU A 29 -6.21 35.95 4.20
C LEU A 29 -6.32 34.43 4.30
N TRP A 30 -6.16 33.87 5.51
CA TRP A 30 -6.27 32.43 5.70
C TRP A 30 -7.64 31.91 5.34
N LEU A 31 -8.72 32.57 5.77
CA LEU A 31 -10.06 32.16 5.36
C LEU A 31 -10.24 32.20 3.84
N ALA A 32 -9.74 33.26 3.16
CA ALA A 32 -9.78 33.34 1.70
C ALA A 32 -8.98 32.20 1.02
N CYS A 33 -7.82 31.84 1.57
CA CYS A 33 -7.01 30.73 1.08
C CYS A 33 -7.71 29.37 1.23
N HIS A 34 -8.37 29.14 2.37
CA HIS A 34 -9.15 27.92 2.57
C HIS A 34 -10.40 27.90 1.69
N ALA A 35 -11.07 29.04 1.51
CA ALA A 35 -12.26 29.16 0.66
C ALA A 35 -11.96 28.85 -0.81
N ALA A 36 -10.76 29.19 -1.30
CA ALA A 36 -10.31 28.86 -2.65
C ALA A 36 -10.23 27.34 -2.93
N PHE A 37 -10.25 26.48 -1.90
CA PHE A 37 -10.33 25.04 -2.09
C PHE A 37 -11.63 24.60 -2.74
N PHE A 38 -12.75 25.21 -2.36
CA PHE A 38 -14.09 24.78 -2.78
C PHE A 38 -14.44 25.35 -4.15
N VAL A 39 -15.15 24.56 -4.97
CA VAL A 39 -15.55 25.00 -6.31
C VAL A 39 -16.68 26.03 -6.27
N ALA A 40 -17.54 25.94 -5.27
CA ALA A 40 -18.54 26.92 -4.95
C ALA A 40 -18.64 27.07 -3.42
N LEU A 41 -19.25 28.15 -2.96
CA LEU A 41 -19.33 28.53 -1.57
C LEU A 41 -20.78 28.83 -1.22
N THR A 42 -21.18 28.44 -0.02
CA THR A 42 -22.40 28.92 0.62
C THR A 42 -22.00 29.57 1.95
N PRO A 43 -22.82 30.47 2.51
CA PRO A 43 -22.59 30.98 3.86
C PRO A 43 -22.45 29.84 4.87
N GLY A 44 -23.31 28.82 4.78
CA GLY A 44 -23.29 27.65 5.67
C GLY A 44 -22.00 26.83 5.58
N LEU A 45 -21.44 26.67 4.38
CA LEU A 45 -20.15 26.00 4.17
C LEU A 45 -18.99 26.82 4.75
N LEU A 46 -18.96 28.14 4.49
CA LEU A 46 -17.90 29.02 4.99
C LEU A 46 -17.91 29.17 6.51
N TYR A 47 -19.07 29.24 7.16
CA TYR A 47 -19.13 29.26 8.63
C TYR A 47 -18.61 27.95 9.22
N ARG A 48 -18.96 26.80 8.63
CA ARG A 48 -18.44 25.51 9.09
C ARG A 48 -16.94 25.39 8.84
N LEU A 49 -16.45 25.91 7.72
CA LEU A 49 -15.01 26.02 7.45
C LEU A 49 -14.32 26.86 8.53
N TRP A 50 -14.86 28.04 8.82
CA TRP A 50 -14.34 28.93 9.85
C TRP A 50 -14.28 28.24 11.22
N VAL A 51 -15.32 27.52 11.64
CA VAL A 51 -15.34 26.79 12.93
C VAL A 51 -14.28 25.67 12.96
N ASN A 52 -14.13 24.92 11.87
CA ASN A 52 -13.31 23.69 11.87
C ASN A 52 -11.81 23.93 11.64
N PHE A 53 -11.43 25.09 11.09
CA PHE A 53 -10.05 25.36 10.67
C PHE A 53 -9.42 26.53 11.43
N ARG A 54 -9.77 26.72 12.71
CA ARG A 54 -9.26 27.82 13.57
C ARG A 54 -7.78 27.76 13.92
N TYR A 55 -7.14 26.60 13.72
CA TYR A 55 -5.75 26.35 14.05
C TYR A 55 -5.00 25.86 12.80
N ASP A 56 -3.69 26.08 12.74
CA ASP A 56 -2.80 25.47 11.75
C ASP A 56 -2.48 23.99 12.06
N GLU A 57 -1.60 23.34 11.30
CA GLU A 57 -1.22 21.93 11.53
C GLU A 57 -0.30 21.76 12.75
N GLN A 58 0.29 22.83 13.26
CA GLN A 58 1.09 22.84 14.49
C GLN A 58 0.27 23.24 15.74
N GLY A 59 -1.04 23.44 15.59
CA GLY A 59 -1.93 23.78 16.69
C GLY A 59 -1.93 25.26 17.09
N LYS A 60 -1.30 26.14 16.31
CA LYS A 60 -1.31 27.59 16.57
C LYS A 60 -2.59 28.22 15.99
N PRO A 61 -3.24 29.14 16.72
CA PRO A 61 -4.45 29.79 16.24
C PRO A 61 -4.17 30.64 14.98
N LEU A 62 -5.14 30.64 14.06
CA LEU A 62 -5.11 31.46 12.84
C LEU A 62 -5.76 32.84 13.00
N ASP A 63 -6.28 33.13 14.20
CA ASP A 63 -6.94 34.38 14.55
C ASP A 63 -7.99 34.86 13.53
N MET A 64 -8.73 33.92 12.92
CA MET A 64 -9.80 34.22 11.96
C MET A 64 -10.98 34.92 12.67
N PRO A 65 -11.28 36.20 12.37
CA PRO A 65 -12.37 36.91 13.01
C PRO A 65 -13.74 36.34 12.62
N LEU A 66 -14.75 36.51 13.47
CA LEU A 66 -16.10 35.98 13.21
C LEU A 66 -16.75 36.64 11.97
N ASP A 67 -16.43 37.91 11.71
CA ASP A 67 -16.91 38.68 10.57
C ASP A 67 -16.12 38.39 9.28
N ALA A 68 -15.10 37.53 9.31
CA ALA A 68 -14.31 37.17 8.14
C ALA A 68 -15.14 36.49 7.04
N VAL A 69 -16.14 35.67 7.42
CA VAL A 69 -17.04 35.01 6.47
C VAL A 69 -17.87 36.04 5.69
N SER A 70 -18.52 36.96 6.40
CA SER A 70 -19.31 38.04 5.79
C SER A 70 -18.42 38.98 4.97
N SER A 71 -17.24 39.32 5.50
CA SER A 71 -16.27 40.18 4.81
C SER A 71 -15.78 39.56 3.51
N LEU A 72 -15.54 38.24 3.47
CA LEU A 72 -15.12 37.53 2.26
C LEU A 72 -16.24 37.46 1.21
N LEU A 73 -17.44 37.02 1.60
CA LEU A 73 -18.58 36.87 0.68
C LEU A 73 -19.01 38.19 0.04
N ASN A 74 -18.94 39.29 0.81
CA ASN A 74 -19.27 40.64 0.33
C ASN A 74 -18.08 41.35 -0.33
N SER A 75 -16.92 40.68 -0.47
CA SER A 75 -15.75 41.25 -1.12
C SER A 75 -15.76 41.00 -2.63
N PRO A 76 -15.01 41.81 -3.41
CA PRO A 76 -14.79 41.55 -4.84
C PRO A 76 -14.03 40.24 -5.13
N LEU A 77 -13.53 39.53 -4.11
CA LEU A 77 -12.89 38.22 -4.28
C LEU A 77 -13.91 37.11 -4.54
N CYS A 78 -15.18 37.35 -4.21
CA CYS A 78 -16.26 36.43 -4.48
C CYS A 78 -17.21 36.98 -5.55
N ARG A 79 -17.73 36.09 -6.39
CA ARG A 79 -18.83 36.37 -7.33
C ARG A 79 -20.02 35.51 -6.94
N GLU A 80 -21.21 36.10 -6.89
CA GLU A 80 -22.45 35.35 -6.70
C GLU A 80 -22.86 34.68 -8.02
N LEU A 81 -23.09 33.37 -7.98
CA LEU A 81 -23.51 32.54 -9.11
C LEU A 81 -25.03 32.35 -9.16
N GLY A 82 -25.70 32.50 -8.02
CA GLY A 82 -27.13 32.33 -7.83
C GLY A 82 -27.47 32.51 -6.35
N GLN A 83 -28.75 32.38 -6.00
CA GLN A 83 -29.25 32.71 -4.65
C GLN A 83 -28.45 32.00 -3.54
N GLY A 84 -27.56 32.74 -2.87
CA GLY A 84 -26.74 32.24 -1.76
C GLY A 84 -25.59 31.30 -2.15
N VAL A 85 -25.25 31.21 -3.44
CA VAL A 85 -24.11 30.44 -3.96
C VAL A 85 -23.10 31.39 -4.56
N TYR A 86 -21.86 31.28 -4.11
CA TYR A 86 -20.74 32.14 -4.50
C TYR A 86 -19.60 31.29 -5.04
N GLU A 87 -18.67 31.93 -5.73
CA GLU A 87 -17.38 31.34 -6.09
C GLU A 87 -16.27 32.36 -5.80
N VAL A 88 -15.06 31.87 -5.54
CA VAL A 88 -13.87 32.72 -5.56
C VAL A 88 -13.52 33.03 -7.00
N GLN A 89 -13.12 34.26 -7.32
CA GLN A 89 -12.70 34.63 -8.69
C GLN A 89 -11.68 33.61 -9.23
N GLU A 90 -11.91 33.12 -10.44
CA GLU A 90 -11.15 32.02 -11.05
C GLU A 90 -9.62 32.26 -11.03
N SER A 91 -9.20 33.47 -11.39
CA SER A 91 -7.78 33.90 -11.42
C SER A 91 -7.12 33.99 -10.04
N LEU A 92 -7.91 34.06 -8.96
CA LEU A 92 -7.44 34.12 -7.57
C LEU A 92 -7.35 32.74 -6.92
N ARG A 93 -8.08 31.75 -7.44
CA ARG A 93 -8.19 30.43 -6.81
C ARG A 93 -6.83 29.72 -6.71
N ALA A 94 -6.12 29.57 -7.84
CA ALA A 94 -4.82 28.89 -7.88
C ALA A 94 -3.75 29.59 -7.02
N PRO A 95 -3.56 30.93 -7.12
CA PRO A 95 -2.61 31.64 -6.26
C PRO A 95 -2.90 31.49 -4.76
N LEU A 96 -4.17 31.58 -4.35
CA LEU A 96 -4.56 31.45 -2.94
C LEU A 96 -4.34 30.02 -2.42
N LEU A 97 -4.67 29.00 -3.22
CA LEU A 97 -4.40 27.60 -2.90
C LEU A 97 -2.90 27.27 -2.84
N ASN A 98 -2.12 27.80 -3.77
CA ASN A 98 -0.66 27.62 -3.77
C ASN A 98 -0.02 28.28 -2.56
N HIS A 99 -0.52 29.45 -2.15
CA HIS A 99 -0.07 30.08 -0.92
C HIS A 99 -0.35 29.22 0.31
N LEU A 100 -1.56 28.65 0.40
CA LEU A 100 -1.92 27.71 1.47
C LEU A 100 -1.00 26.48 1.48
N ARG A 101 -0.61 25.98 0.31
CA ARG A 101 0.24 24.78 0.17
C ARG A 101 1.70 25.04 0.51
N GLN A 102 2.25 26.19 0.11
CA GLN A 102 3.66 26.53 0.30
C GLN A 102 3.96 26.99 1.72
N GLU A 103 2.95 27.46 2.44
CA GLU A 103 3.08 27.86 3.83
C GLU A 103 3.39 26.64 4.72
N VAL A 104 4.52 26.71 5.43
CA VAL A 104 5.03 25.64 6.30
C VAL A 104 4.04 25.25 7.41
N ARG A 105 3.17 26.18 7.82
CA ARG A 105 2.12 25.95 8.81
C ARG A 105 1.01 24.99 8.34
N PHE A 106 0.88 24.80 7.02
CA PHE A 106 -0.24 24.08 6.43
C PHE A 106 0.20 22.91 5.56
N GLY A 107 0.92 23.19 4.47
CA GLY A 107 1.34 22.17 3.51
C GLY A 107 0.19 21.42 2.83
N SER A 108 0.55 20.33 2.16
CA SER A 108 -0.41 19.35 1.63
C SER A 108 -1.37 18.75 2.68
N PRO A 109 -0.97 18.49 3.95
CA PRO A 109 -1.90 18.00 4.97
C PRO A 109 -3.17 18.84 5.13
N ARG A 110 -3.05 20.17 5.08
CA ARG A 110 -4.21 21.08 5.14
C ARG A 110 -5.20 20.86 3.99
N LEU A 111 -4.70 20.67 2.76
CA LEU A 111 -5.54 20.38 1.59
C LEU A 111 -6.27 19.04 1.73
N TYR A 112 -5.61 18.01 2.24
CA TYR A 112 -6.27 16.73 2.52
C TYR A 112 -7.33 16.84 3.63
N ARG A 113 -7.11 17.67 4.65
CA ARG A 113 -8.12 17.95 5.68
C ARG A 113 -9.32 18.69 5.11
N LEU A 114 -9.10 19.67 4.24
CA LEU A 114 -10.17 20.38 3.52
C LEU A 114 -10.99 19.43 2.65
N ALA A 115 -10.33 18.51 1.93
CA ALA A 115 -11.01 17.48 1.13
C ALA A 115 -11.91 16.58 1.99
N ARG A 116 -11.41 16.09 3.14
CA ARG A 116 -12.20 15.24 4.04
C ARG A 116 -13.34 16.00 4.70
N PHE A 117 -13.09 17.24 5.11
CA PHE A 117 -14.13 18.13 5.62
C PHE A 117 -15.23 18.33 4.58
N LEU A 118 -14.86 18.52 3.30
CA LEU A 118 -15.83 18.70 2.23
C LEU A 118 -16.71 17.45 2.04
N LEU A 119 -16.13 16.23 2.02
CA LEU A 119 -16.94 15.01 1.96
C LEU A 119 -17.87 14.86 3.16
N ALA A 120 -17.37 15.11 4.37
CA ALA A 120 -18.19 15.07 5.57
C ALA A 120 -19.32 16.10 5.52
N TYR A 121 -19.04 17.33 5.07
CA TYR A 121 -20.06 18.36 4.89
C TYR A 121 -21.16 17.91 3.92
N LEU A 122 -20.80 17.29 2.80
CA LEU A 122 -21.78 16.79 1.84
C LEU A 122 -22.64 15.65 2.41
N ASP A 123 -22.05 14.76 3.20
CA ASP A 123 -22.76 13.61 3.77
C ASP A 123 -23.67 14.01 4.95
N TYR A 124 -23.27 15.00 5.76
CA TYR A 124 -24.01 15.42 6.96
C TYR A 124 -24.95 16.61 6.75
N CYS A 125 -24.73 17.41 5.69
CA CYS A 125 -25.53 18.61 5.42
C CYS A 125 -26.32 18.50 4.10
N GLY A 126 -26.65 17.28 3.67
CA GLY A 126 -27.35 17.00 2.40
C GLY A 126 -28.60 17.85 2.17
N ASP A 127 -29.42 18.05 3.20
CA ASP A 127 -30.66 18.83 3.13
C ASP A 127 -30.42 20.36 3.01
N GLU A 128 -29.22 20.84 3.35
CA GLU A 128 -28.82 22.25 3.25
C GLU A 128 -28.09 22.57 1.93
N LEU A 129 -27.87 21.57 1.07
CA LEU A 129 -27.13 21.75 -0.18
C LEU A 129 -28.00 22.49 -1.21
N PRO A 130 -27.47 23.51 -1.91
CA PRO A 130 -28.23 24.28 -2.90
C PRO A 130 -28.81 23.44 -4.04
N SER A 131 -28.08 22.40 -4.46
CA SER A 131 -28.51 21.51 -5.53
C SER A 131 -27.69 20.21 -5.56
N PRO A 132 -28.18 19.15 -6.22
CA PRO A 132 -27.40 17.96 -6.50
C PRO A 132 -26.12 18.25 -7.30
N ALA A 133 -26.17 19.19 -8.25
CA ALA A 133 -25.02 19.59 -9.05
C ALA A 133 -23.92 20.27 -8.19
N PHE A 134 -24.32 21.08 -7.21
CA PHE A 134 -23.37 21.62 -6.22
C PHE A 134 -22.72 20.49 -5.43
N ALA A 135 -23.51 19.54 -4.94
CA ALA A 135 -23.00 18.40 -4.17
C ALA A 135 -22.01 17.56 -4.97
N GLU A 136 -22.33 17.31 -6.23
CA GLU A 136 -21.48 16.57 -7.15
C GLU A 136 -20.16 17.32 -7.39
N ALA A 137 -20.19 18.57 -7.84
CA ALA A 137 -18.97 19.33 -8.14
C ALA A 137 -18.00 19.41 -6.93
N GLN A 138 -18.55 19.51 -5.72
CA GLN A 138 -17.78 19.49 -4.47
C GLN A 138 -17.21 18.10 -4.16
N ARG A 139 -17.99 17.03 -4.38
CA ARG A 139 -17.54 15.64 -4.17
C ARG A 139 -16.34 15.33 -5.07
N TRP A 140 -16.43 15.74 -6.33
CA TRP A 140 -15.34 15.62 -7.29
C TRP A 140 -14.09 16.40 -6.86
N THR A 141 -14.27 17.62 -6.34
CA THR A 141 -13.16 18.43 -5.79
C THR A 141 -12.44 17.68 -4.67
N ALA A 142 -13.17 17.07 -3.73
CA ALA A 142 -12.56 16.34 -2.62
C ALA A 142 -11.91 15.01 -3.05
N GLU A 143 -12.58 14.25 -3.93
CA GLU A 143 -12.06 12.98 -4.43
C GLU A 143 -10.81 13.15 -5.27
N ALA A 144 -10.65 14.25 -6.00
CA ALA A 144 -9.44 14.50 -6.76
C ALA A 144 -8.19 14.59 -5.86
N TYR A 145 -8.33 15.05 -4.61
CA TYR A 145 -7.24 14.99 -3.62
C TYR A 145 -7.14 13.63 -2.95
N LEU A 146 -8.26 13.00 -2.59
CA LEU A 146 -8.26 11.79 -1.74
C LEU A 146 -8.11 10.48 -2.52
N LYS A 147 -8.48 10.47 -3.79
CA LYS A 147 -8.59 9.31 -4.69
C LYS A 147 -8.34 9.72 -6.16
N PRO A 148 -7.14 10.26 -6.49
CA PRO A 148 -6.87 10.83 -7.81
C PRO A 148 -7.07 9.83 -8.96
N GLU A 149 -6.79 8.55 -8.76
CA GLU A 149 -7.01 7.50 -9.76
C GLU A 149 -8.50 7.30 -10.07
N LEU A 150 -9.35 7.29 -9.03
CA LEU A 150 -10.81 7.17 -9.20
C LEU A 150 -11.39 8.42 -9.86
N ALA A 151 -10.91 9.60 -9.48
CA ALA A 151 -11.32 10.87 -10.06
C ALA A 151 -10.94 10.95 -11.55
N ALA A 152 -9.73 10.49 -11.91
CA ALA A 152 -9.29 10.37 -13.29
C ALA A 152 -10.19 9.42 -14.10
N GLN A 153 -10.51 8.24 -13.55
CA GLN A 153 -11.42 7.30 -14.19
C GLN A 153 -12.81 7.90 -14.42
N ARG A 154 -13.39 8.55 -13.40
CA ARG A 154 -14.71 9.19 -13.50
C ARG A 154 -14.74 10.30 -14.55
N LEU A 155 -13.69 11.12 -14.65
CA LEU A 155 -13.58 12.14 -15.70
C LEU A 155 -13.67 11.50 -17.09
N LEU A 156 -12.93 10.42 -17.30
CA LEU A 156 -12.87 9.75 -18.59
C LEU A 156 -14.21 9.08 -18.95
N GLU A 157 -14.90 8.50 -17.96
CA GLU A 157 -16.26 7.96 -18.11
C GLU A 157 -17.26 9.07 -18.45
N ALA A 158 -17.28 10.16 -17.67
CA ALA A 158 -18.15 11.31 -17.92
C ALA A 158 -17.90 11.93 -19.30
N PHE A 159 -16.64 12.04 -19.72
CA PHE A 159 -16.29 12.47 -21.07
C PHE A 159 -16.83 11.50 -22.13
N THR A 160 -16.61 10.20 -21.96
CA THR A 160 -17.13 9.18 -22.89
C THR A 160 -18.65 9.28 -23.04
N ASP A 161 -19.38 9.48 -21.95
CA ASP A 161 -20.83 9.65 -21.97
C ASP A 161 -21.27 10.92 -22.69
N THR A 162 -20.51 12.02 -22.60
CA THR A 162 -20.76 13.23 -23.40
C THR A 162 -20.51 13.02 -24.89
N VAL A 163 -19.48 12.25 -25.25
CA VAL A 163 -19.19 11.89 -26.66
C VAL A 163 -20.29 10.99 -27.23
N ASP A 164 -20.78 10.04 -26.44
CA ASP A 164 -21.87 9.13 -26.82
C ASP A 164 -23.26 9.82 -26.84
N GLY A 165 -23.34 11.12 -26.51
CA GLY A 165 -24.60 11.88 -26.44
C GLY A 165 -25.53 11.46 -25.28
N LYS A 166 -25.01 10.74 -24.29
CA LYS A 166 -25.76 10.20 -23.14
C LYS A 166 -25.82 11.16 -21.95
N ALA A 167 -24.93 12.15 -21.89
CA ALA A 167 -24.84 13.12 -20.80
C ALA A 167 -24.60 14.56 -21.29
N ALA A 168 -24.96 15.54 -20.47
CA ALA A 168 -24.71 16.95 -20.76
C ALA A 168 -23.22 17.30 -20.60
N ALA A 169 -22.70 18.11 -21.53
CA ALA A 169 -21.28 18.52 -21.56
C ALA A 169 -20.81 19.35 -20.34
N SER A 170 -21.75 19.82 -19.51
CA SER A 170 -21.49 20.75 -18.40
C SER A 170 -20.69 20.15 -17.25
N SER A 171 -20.86 18.85 -16.94
CA SER A 171 -20.13 18.19 -15.84
C SER A 171 -18.62 18.07 -16.13
N VAL A 172 -18.27 17.73 -17.38
CA VAL A 172 -16.88 17.65 -17.85
C VAL A 172 -16.22 19.02 -17.86
N GLU A 173 -16.94 20.08 -18.21
CA GLU A 173 -16.39 21.45 -18.25
C GLU A 173 -16.08 22.01 -16.88
N VAL A 174 -16.98 21.81 -15.91
CA VAL A 174 -16.73 22.19 -14.51
C VAL A 174 -15.46 21.51 -14.01
N TYR A 175 -15.25 20.26 -14.40
CA TYR A 175 -14.08 19.50 -13.98
C TYR A 175 -12.79 19.93 -14.67
N LEU A 176 -12.79 20.11 -15.99
CA LEU A 176 -11.62 20.60 -16.72
C LEU A 176 -11.21 21.99 -16.25
N ASN A 177 -12.16 22.88 -15.96
CA ASN A 177 -11.87 24.20 -15.40
C ASN A 177 -11.25 24.07 -14.00
N TRP A 178 -11.75 23.15 -13.18
CA TRP A 178 -11.14 22.84 -11.88
C TRP A 178 -9.70 22.34 -12.03
N ILE A 179 -9.42 21.36 -12.90
CA ILE A 179 -8.05 20.85 -13.11
C ILE A 179 -7.14 21.95 -13.66
N SER A 180 -7.62 22.73 -14.65
CA SER A 180 -6.88 23.85 -15.23
C SER A 180 -6.52 24.91 -14.17
N SER A 181 -7.37 25.08 -13.15
CA SER A 181 -7.15 26.00 -12.02
C SER A 181 -6.18 25.46 -10.96
N ARG A 182 -5.72 24.21 -11.08
CA ARG A 182 -4.74 23.59 -10.17
C ARG A 182 -3.30 24.08 -10.43
N GLY A 183 -3.07 24.70 -11.60
CA GLY A 183 -1.74 25.09 -12.06
C GLY A 183 -0.96 23.89 -12.60
N SER A 184 0.01 24.14 -13.49
CA SER A 184 0.92 23.10 -14.01
C SER A 184 1.76 22.56 -12.85
N GLU A 185 1.36 21.42 -12.28
CA GLU A 185 2.03 20.75 -11.17
C GLU A 185 3.19 19.87 -11.69
N GLU A 186 4.33 20.50 -12.00
CA GLU A 186 5.62 19.81 -11.91
C GLU A 186 6.14 20.02 -10.49
N GLU A 187 6.03 18.99 -9.63
CA GLU A 187 7.03 18.60 -8.62
C GLU A 187 6.43 17.66 -7.57
N ARG A 188 6.69 16.35 -7.75
CA ARG A 188 7.36 15.43 -6.79
C ARG A 188 6.78 14.02 -6.81
N THR A 189 7.72 13.06 -6.78
CA THR A 189 7.61 11.60 -6.98
C THR A 189 7.56 11.24 -8.46
N GLY A 190 8.54 10.46 -8.94
CA GLY A 190 8.76 10.11 -10.35
C GLY A 190 7.69 9.18 -10.94
N GLY A 191 6.42 9.42 -10.63
CA GLY A 191 5.25 8.75 -11.18
C GLY A 191 4.36 9.75 -11.91
N VAL A 192 3.62 9.24 -12.89
CA VAL A 192 2.74 10.00 -13.78
C VAL A 192 1.47 10.40 -13.03
N ASP A 193 1.07 11.68 -13.02
CA ASP A 193 -0.18 12.14 -12.38
C ASP A 193 -1.41 11.61 -13.16
N PRO A 194 -2.23 10.72 -12.57
CA PRO A 194 -3.42 10.17 -13.21
C PRO A 194 -4.40 11.23 -13.72
N LEU A 195 -4.50 12.36 -13.00
CA LEU A 195 -5.44 13.43 -13.33
C LEU A 195 -4.94 14.28 -14.49
N ALA A 196 -3.64 14.57 -14.53
CA ALA A 196 -3.02 15.25 -15.66
C ALA A 196 -3.16 14.42 -16.95
N VAL A 197 -2.99 13.10 -16.87
CA VAL A 197 -3.19 12.19 -18.01
C VAL A 197 -4.63 12.23 -18.51
N ALA A 198 -5.61 12.10 -17.61
CA ALA A 198 -7.02 12.16 -17.96
C ALA A 198 -7.40 13.53 -18.56
N GLU A 199 -6.88 14.63 -18.02
CA GLU A 199 -7.09 15.98 -18.54
C GLU A 199 -6.55 16.15 -19.96
N GLN A 200 -5.28 15.76 -20.19
CA GLN A 200 -4.64 15.86 -21.50
C GLN A 200 -5.39 15.01 -22.54
N LEU A 201 -5.86 13.81 -22.16
CA LEU A 201 -6.64 12.95 -23.03
C LEU A 201 -7.97 13.61 -23.44
N VAL A 202 -8.71 14.15 -22.47
CA VAL A 202 -9.97 14.86 -22.75
C VAL A 202 -9.75 16.11 -23.60
N ARG A 203 -8.70 16.89 -23.33
CA ARG A 203 -8.35 18.08 -24.13
C ARG A 203 -8.01 17.72 -25.58
N GLY A 204 -7.15 16.72 -25.77
CA GLY A 204 -6.76 16.24 -27.09
C GLY A 204 -7.96 15.74 -27.89
N MET A 205 -8.82 14.94 -27.26
CA MET A 205 -10.07 14.44 -27.85
C MET A 205 -11.03 15.58 -28.25
N ARG A 206 -11.16 16.63 -27.44
CA ARG A 206 -11.98 17.81 -27.78
C ARG A 206 -11.41 18.60 -28.95
N ASN A 207 -10.09 18.81 -28.99
CA ASN A 207 -9.44 19.49 -30.12
C ASN A 207 -9.71 18.72 -31.42
N TYR A 208 -9.65 17.39 -31.36
CA TYR A 208 -9.99 16.54 -32.51
C TYR A 208 -11.43 16.72 -32.97
N GLN A 209 -12.40 16.68 -32.05
CA GLN A 209 -13.82 16.90 -32.37
C GLN A 209 -14.10 18.28 -32.97
N LYS A 210 -13.34 19.30 -32.58
CA LYS A 210 -13.44 20.67 -33.11
C LYS A 210 -12.74 20.86 -34.46
N GLY A 211 -12.12 19.81 -35.01
CA GLY A 211 -11.33 19.88 -36.25
C GLY A 211 -9.94 20.51 -36.08
N ALA A 212 -9.55 20.86 -34.85
CA ALA A 212 -8.25 21.40 -34.46
C ALA A 212 -7.22 20.26 -34.36
N ARG A 213 -6.90 19.68 -35.52
CA ARG A 213 -6.16 18.41 -35.61
C ARG A 213 -4.73 18.52 -35.10
N GLN A 214 -4.07 19.66 -35.32
CA GLN A 214 -2.69 19.87 -34.90
C GLN A 214 -2.58 20.01 -33.38
N GLU A 215 -3.49 20.77 -32.77
CA GLU A 215 -3.59 20.96 -31.32
C GLU A 215 -4.03 19.67 -30.60
N ALA A 216 -4.79 18.81 -31.28
CA ALA A 216 -5.12 17.47 -30.79
C ALA A 216 -3.90 16.56 -30.74
N ILE A 217 -3.10 16.55 -31.81
CA ILE A 217 -1.86 15.76 -31.89
C ILE A 217 -0.85 16.22 -30.84
N GLU A 218 -0.65 17.53 -30.68
CA GLU A 218 0.26 18.08 -29.68
C GLU A 218 -0.16 17.70 -28.26
N ALA A 219 -1.45 17.83 -27.92
CA ALA A 219 -1.97 17.47 -26.61
C ALA A 219 -1.88 15.95 -26.30
N LEU A 220 -1.91 15.08 -27.32
CA LEU A 220 -1.90 13.63 -27.15
C LEU A 220 -0.52 12.99 -27.34
N ARG A 221 0.44 13.69 -27.97
CA ARG A 221 1.79 13.19 -28.23
C ARG A 221 2.56 12.89 -26.95
N GLU A 222 2.37 13.71 -25.90
CA GLU A 222 2.98 13.49 -24.57
C GLU A 222 2.42 12.25 -23.86
N LEU A 223 1.22 11.80 -24.25
CA LEU A 223 0.56 10.62 -23.70
C LEU A 223 0.87 9.33 -24.46
N ALA A 224 1.59 9.38 -25.58
CA ALA A 224 1.84 8.21 -26.44
C ALA A 224 2.50 7.03 -25.69
N GLY A 225 3.38 7.31 -24.71
CA GLY A 225 4.00 6.29 -23.86
C GLY A 225 3.07 5.71 -22.77
N HIS A 226 1.91 6.32 -22.55
CA HIS A 226 0.96 6.02 -21.47
C HIS A 226 -0.34 5.40 -21.98
N ILE A 227 -0.59 5.45 -23.30
CA ILE A 227 -1.78 4.92 -23.96
C ILE A 227 -1.47 3.52 -24.50
N LYS A 228 -2.02 2.47 -23.87
CA LYS A 228 -1.92 1.09 -24.38
C LYS A 228 -2.91 0.87 -25.53
N THR A 229 -2.40 0.47 -26.70
CA THR A 229 -3.23 -0.01 -27.82
C THR A 229 -3.45 -1.52 -27.68
N GLY A 230 -4.71 -1.93 -27.50
CA GLY A 230 -5.15 -3.33 -27.65
C GLY A 230 -5.17 -4.18 -26.38
N GLY A 231 -6.33 -4.81 -26.14
CA GLY A 231 -6.53 -6.16 -25.56
C GLY A 231 -6.02 -6.51 -24.16
N SER A 232 -5.21 -5.69 -23.50
CA SER A 232 -4.63 -6.01 -22.19
C SER A 232 -5.59 -5.61 -21.06
N ALA A 233 -6.21 -6.61 -20.43
CA ALA A 233 -7.01 -6.47 -19.22
C ALA A 233 -6.13 -6.22 -17.98
N SER A 234 -5.31 -5.16 -18.00
CA SER A 234 -4.57 -4.69 -16.83
C SER A 234 -5.47 -3.75 -16.01
N PRO A 235 -5.60 -3.93 -14.68
CA PRO A 235 -6.46 -3.09 -13.82
C PRO A 235 -6.05 -1.60 -13.78
N SER A 236 -4.86 -1.26 -14.28
CA SER A 236 -4.33 0.11 -14.35
C SER A 236 -4.44 0.77 -15.72
N ALA A 237 -4.97 0.07 -16.74
CA ALA A 237 -5.18 0.67 -18.05
C ALA A 237 -6.49 1.48 -18.03
N TYR A 238 -6.39 2.80 -18.19
CA TYR A 238 -7.55 3.67 -18.29
C TYR A 238 -8.48 3.18 -19.40
N ARG A 239 -9.67 2.67 -19.03
CA ARG A 239 -10.70 2.21 -19.98
C ARG A 239 -11.39 3.44 -20.59
N THR A 240 -10.77 4.03 -21.60
CA THR A 240 -11.41 5.05 -22.43
C THR A 240 -11.46 4.53 -23.86
N LYS A 241 -12.61 4.65 -24.51
CA LYS A 241 -12.71 4.37 -25.94
C LYS A 241 -12.03 5.52 -26.69
N ILE A 242 -10.72 5.44 -26.89
CA ILE A 242 -10.02 6.34 -27.81
C ILE A 242 -10.40 5.89 -29.24
N PRO A 243 -10.98 6.75 -30.08
CA PRO A 243 -11.25 6.44 -31.48
C PRO A 243 -10.00 5.95 -32.21
N GLU A 244 -10.19 4.95 -33.08
CA GLU A 244 -9.09 4.20 -33.71
C GLU A 244 -8.24 5.06 -34.66
N ASP A 245 -8.85 6.08 -35.26
CA ASP A 245 -8.21 7.14 -36.05
C ASP A 245 -7.25 8.01 -35.23
N ILE A 246 -7.56 8.28 -33.94
CA ILE A 246 -6.62 8.94 -33.03
C ILE A 246 -5.52 7.98 -32.58
N LEU A 247 -5.85 6.72 -32.29
CA LEU A 247 -4.84 5.70 -31.96
C LEU A 247 -3.80 5.54 -33.08
N GLU A 248 -4.21 5.62 -34.34
CA GLU A 248 -3.32 5.61 -35.49
C GLU A 248 -2.40 6.85 -35.58
N LEU A 249 -2.89 8.01 -35.15
CA LEU A 249 -2.14 9.28 -35.20
C LEU A 249 -1.11 9.44 -34.06
N ILE A 250 -1.32 8.75 -32.93
CA ILE A 250 -0.45 8.78 -31.76
C ILE A 250 0.50 7.58 -31.66
N LYS A 251 0.34 6.56 -32.52
CA LYS A 251 1.32 5.48 -32.66
C LYS A 251 2.68 6.12 -32.96
N PRO A 252 3.71 5.87 -32.14
CA PRO A 252 5.04 6.35 -32.48
C PRO A 252 5.41 5.75 -33.85
N GLY A 253 5.94 6.59 -34.75
CA GLY A 253 6.59 6.10 -35.96
C GLY A 253 7.66 5.07 -35.59
N PRO A 254 7.95 4.10 -36.48
CA PRO A 254 8.88 3.02 -36.17
C PRO A 254 10.26 3.61 -35.84
N GLY A 255 10.66 3.58 -34.56
CA GLY A 255 12.00 4.03 -34.17
C GLY A 255 12.23 4.63 -32.78
N VAL A 256 11.30 4.57 -31.82
CA VAL A 256 11.62 4.88 -30.42
C VAL A 256 11.20 3.72 -29.52
N GLU A 257 12.12 2.77 -29.36
CA GLU A 257 12.08 1.83 -28.25
C GLU A 257 12.39 2.61 -26.97
N VAL A 258 11.38 2.85 -26.15
CA VAL A 258 11.60 2.99 -24.71
C VAL A 258 11.90 1.58 -24.23
N GLU A 259 13.14 1.30 -23.83
CA GLU A 259 13.50 0.06 -23.16
C GLU A 259 12.63 -0.07 -21.90
N LEU A 260 11.52 -0.81 -22.01
CA LEU A 260 10.88 -1.40 -20.87
C LEU A 260 11.90 -2.39 -20.31
N GLU A 261 12.36 -2.15 -19.07
CA GLU A 261 13.13 -3.11 -18.27
C GLU A 261 12.63 -4.53 -18.58
N PRO A 262 13.50 -5.43 -19.10
CA PRO A 262 13.05 -6.73 -19.54
C PRO A 262 12.40 -7.46 -18.37
N LYS A 263 11.09 -7.74 -18.47
CA LYS A 263 10.39 -8.56 -17.47
C LYS A 263 11.07 -9.93 -17.45
N GLY A 264 11.88 -10.20 -16.42
CA GLY A 264 12.60 -11.48 -16.28
C GLY A 264 11.68 -12.70 -16.30
N THR A 265 12.24 -13.90 -16.37
CA THR A 265 11.48 -15.16 -16.43
C THR A 265 11.02 -15.56 -15.04
N VAL A 266 9.81 -16.13 -14.93
CA VAL A 266 9.38 -16.85 -13.73
C VAL A 266 9.69 -18.32 -13.91
N ARG A 267 10.60 -18.84 -13.08
CA ARG A 267 11.03 -20.25 -13.07
C ARG A 267 10.38 -20.92 -11.86
N ALA A 268 9.51 -21.89 -12.09
CA ALA A 268 8.74 -22.53 -11.03
C ALA A 268 9.10 -24.03 -10.92
N LEU A 269 9.49 -24.48 -9.74
CA LEU A 269 9.59 -25.89 -9.39
C LEU A 269 8.43 -26.24 -8.47
N LEU A 270 7.48 -27.02 -8.99
CA LEU A 270 6.27 -27.44 -8.27
C LEU A 270 6.44 -28.90 -7.86
N VAL A 271 6.43 -29.17 -6.55
CA VAL A 271 6.69 -30.50 -6.00
C VAL A 271 5.52 -30.97 -5.16
N GLY A 272 5.01 -32.15 -5.45
CA GLY A 272 3.90 -32.76 -4.72
C GLY A 272 4.21 -34.22 -4.40
N VAL A 273 4.12 -34.57 -3.12
CA VAL A 273 4.40 -35.93 -2.64
C VAL A 273 3.20 -36.42 -1.85
N GLY A 274 2.31 -37.12 -2.56
CA GLY A 274 1.18 -37.82 -1.96
C GLY A 274 1.56 -39.20 -1.43
N LYS A 275 2.58 -39.83 -2.03
CA LYS A 275 2.98 -41.21 -1.73
C LYS A 275 4.49 -41.33 -1.59
N THR A 276 4.95 -42.24 -0.72
CA THR A 276 6.37 -42.61 -0.60
C THR A 276 6.59 -44.05 -1.07
N ALA A 277 7.75 -44.32 -1.68
CA ALA A 277 8.12 -45.65 -2.18
C ALA A 277 8.09 -46.72 -1.08
N SER A 278 8.44 -46.33 0.15
CA SER A 278 8.52 -47.22 1.30
C SER A 278 7.15 -47.49 1.96
N GLY A 279 6.12 -46.70 1.65
CA GLY A 279 4.82 -46.75 2.32
C GLY A 279 4.89 -46.44 3.82
N GLN A 280 6.00 -45.87 4.30
CA GLN A 280 6.20 -45.57 5.72
C GLN A 280 5.42 -44.33 6.19
N MET A 281 4.96 -43.51 5.24
CA MET A 281 4.13 -42.35 5.48
C MET A 281 2.69 -42.62 5.03
N PRO A 282 1.67 -42.10 5.73
CA PRO A 282 0.29 -42.13 5.25
C PRO A 282 0.18 -41.48 3.87
N GLU A 283 -0.65 -42.02 2.98
CA GLU A 283 -0.89 -41.36 1.68
C GLU A 283 -1.68 -40.06 1.88
N LEU A 284 -1.35 -39.04 1.08
CA LEU A 284 -2.07 -37.76 0.98
C LEU A 284 -2.71 -37.67 -0.41
N GLU A 285 -3.93 -37.16 -0.48
CA GLU A 285 -4.66 -37.03 -1.75
C GLU A 285 -4.48 -35.65 -2.41
N GLY A 286 -4.19 -34.63 -1.61
CA GLY A 286 -4.16 -33.23 -2.01
C GLY A 286 -2.93 -32.77 -2.82
N PRO A 287 -1.69 -33.29 -2.61
CA PRO A 287 -0.53 -32.77 -3.32
C PRO A 287 -0.68 -32.75 -4.85
N GLY A 288 -1.16 -33.83 -5.46
CA GLY A 288 -1.34 -33.90 -6.92
C GLY A 288 -2.41 -32.92 -7.44
N ASP A 289 -3.49 -32.74 -6.70
CA ASP A 289 -4.56 -31.80 -7.02
C ASP A 289 -4.10 -30.34 -6.84
N ASP A 290 -3.28 -30.06 -5.83
CA ASP A 290 -2.66 -28.74 -5.64
C ASP A 290 -1.71 -28.39 -6.79
N LEU A 291 -0.85 -29.31 -7.23
CA LEU A 291 0.02 -29.09 -8.39
C LEU A 291 -0.78 -28.77 -9.65
N ARG A 292 -1.90 -29.47 -9.86
CA ARG A 292 -2.80 -29.21 -11.00
C ARG A 292 -3.38 -27.80 -10.93
N LEU A 293 -3.86 -27.40 -9.74
CA LEU A 293 -4.40 -26.07 -9.50
C LEU A 293 -3.36 -24.98 -9.76
N LEU A 294 -2.13 -25.13 -9.24
CA LEU A 294 -1.05 -24.16 -9.48
C LEU A 294 -0.67 -24.09 -10.96
N ARG A 295 -0.56 -25.22 -11.65
CA ARG A 295 -0.20 -25.25 -13.08
C ARG A 295 -1.22 -24.54 -13.95
N GLU A 296 -2.50 -24.65 -13.62
CA GLU A 296 -3.59 -23.98 -14.33
C GLU A 296 -3.61 -22.47 -14.06
N GLN A 297 -3.34 -22.05 -12.82
CA GLN A 297 -3.47 -20.64 -12.42
C GLN A 297 -2.20 -19.82 -12.63
N LEU A 298 -1.00 -20.39 -12.50
CA LEU A 298 0.26 -19.64 -12.62
C LEU A 298 0.36 -18.83 -13.92
N PRO A 299 0.04 -19.35 -15.11
CA PRO A 299 0.09 -18.55 -16.34
C PRO A 299 -0.81 -17.30 -16.31
N VAL A 300 -1.98 -17.42 -15.67
CA VAL A 300 -2.95 -16.31 -15.54
C VAL A 300 -2.42 -15.23 -14.60
N LEU A 301 -1.65 -15.61 -13.58
CA LEU A 301 -1.13 -14.70 -12.55
C LEU A 301 0.09 -13.88 -13.00
N LEU A 302 0.72 -14.25 -14.12
CA LEU A 302 2.06 -13.77 -14.49
C LEU A 302 2.13 -12.50 -15.34
N ASP A 303 1.00 -11.83 -15.62
CA ASP A 303 0.96 -10.51 -16.31
C ASP A 303 1.91 -10.39 -17.53
N GLY A 304 1.94 -11.45 -18.35
CA GLY A 304 2.77 -11.52 -19.56
C GLY A 304 4.25 -11.86 -19.35
N ARG A 305 4.68 -12.23 -18.13
CA ARG A 305 6.02 -12.81 -17.91
C ARG A 305 6.10 -14.20 -18.51
N ARG A 306 7.28 -14.56 -19.03
CA ARG A 306 7.57 -15.93 -19.45
C ARG A 306 7.56 -16.85 -18.22
N LEU A 307 6.85 -17.96 -18.31
CA LEU A 307 6.83 -19.01 -17.30
C LEU A 307 7.62 -20.22 -17.78
N GLU A 308 8.52 -20.70 -16.94
CA GLU A 308 9.21 -21.99 -17.09
C GLU A 308 8.89 -22.83 -15.85
N ALA A 309 7.93 -23.74 -15.98
CA ALA A 309 7.47 -24.57 -14.86
C ALA A 309 7.96 -26.02 -15.03
N MET A 310 8.58 -26.56 -13.99
CA MET A 310 8.88 -27.98 -13.82
C MET A 310 7.98 -28.55 -12.73
N VAL A 311 7.43 -29.74 -12.96
CA VAL A 311 6.54 -30.43 -12.02
C VAL A 311 7.15 -31.78 -11.67
N LEU A 312 7.34 -32.03 -10.38
CA LEU A 312 7.78 -33.32 -9.85
C LEU A 312 6.69 -33.84 -8.91
N GLU A 313 6.05 -34.94 -9.30
CA GLU A 313 4.95 -35.57 -8.55
C GLU A 313 5.33 -37.01 -8.18
N ASP A 314 5.12 -37.38 -6.93
CA ASP A 314 5.38 -38.71 -6.36
C ASP A 314 6.71 -39.31 -6.85
N ALA A 315 6.68 -40.37 -7.67
CA ALA A 315 7.88 -41.10 -8.10
C ALA A 315 8.93 -40.22 -8.79
N ALA A 316 8.54 -39.08 -9.37
CA ALA A 316 9.47 -38.10 -9.93
C ALA A 316 10.07 -37.14 -8.88
N ALA A 317 9.41 -36.96 -7.74
CA ALA A 317 9.80 -36.10 -6.63
C ALA A 317 10.72 -36.83 -5.64
N THR A 318 11.87 -37.33 -6.12
CA THR A 318 12.94 -37.83 -5.24
C THR A 318 13.78 -36.68 -4.70
N LYS A 319 14.46 -36.89 -3.57
CA LYS A 319 15.40 -35.90 -3.01
C LYS A 319 16.40 -35.42 -4.06
N GLU A 320 17.02 -36.35 -4.78
CA GLU A 320 18.04 -36.04 -5.78
C GLU A 320 17.48 -35.21 -6.93
N ALA A 321 16.35 -35.63 -7.51
CA ALA A 321 15.73 -34.91 -8.62
C ALA A 321 15.33 -33.49 -8.22
N VAL A 322 14.75 -33.31 -7.04
CA VAL A 322 14.33 -32.00 -6.55
C VAL A 322 15.52 -31.07 -6.32
N LEU A 323 16.57 -31.54 -5.65
CA LEU A 323 17.78 -30.73 -5.42
C LEU A 323 18.52 -30.40 -6.71
N GLN A 324 18.61 -31.36 -7.63
CA GLN A 324 19.24 -31.14 -8.93
C GLN A 324 18.49 -30.05 -9.70
N GLN A 325 17.17 -30.20 -9.88
CA GLN A 325 16.36 -29.23 -10.61
C GLN A 325 16.38 -27.85 -9.96
N TRP A 326 16.34 -27.79 -8.62
CA TRP A 326 16.43 -26.52 -7.91
C TRP A 326 17.77 -25.81 -8.13
N ARG A 327 18.89 -26.54 -8.03
CA ARG A 327 20.23 -25.98 -8.27
C ARG A 327 20.40 -25.50 -9.71
N GLU A 328 19.92 -26.27 -10.68
CA GLU A 328 19.93 -25.87 -12.10
C GLU A 328 19.14 -24.57 -12.32
N MET A 329 17.96 -24.44 -11.72
CA MET A 329 17.18 -23.19 -11.78
C MET A 329 17.89 -22.01 -11.13
N VAL A 330 18.49 -22.22 -9.96
CA VAL A 330 19.24 -21.20 -9.21
C VAL A 330 20.47 -20.73 -9.99
N GLU A 331 21.20 -21.64 -10.64
CA GLU A 331 22.38 -21.32 -11.44
C GLU A 331 22.01 -20.52 -12.71
N GLN A 332 20.88 -20.86 -13.34
CA GLN A 332 20.38 -20.18 -14.54
C GLN A 332 19.66 -18.85 -14.25
N ALA A 333 19.41 -18.54 -12.97
CA ALA A 333 18.66 -17.37 -12.55
C ALA A 333 19.42 -16.07 -12.84
N LYS A 334 18.75 -15.16 -13.55
CA LYS A 334 19.21 -13.79 -13.74
C LYS A 334 18.70 -12.86 -12.61
N PRO A 335 19.32 -11.70 -12.37
CA PRO A 335 18.86 -10.76 -11.35
C PRO A 335 17.38 -10.35 -11.44
N GLU A 336 16.84 -10.30 -12.66
CA GLU A 336 15.46 -9.97 -12.98
C GLU A 336 14.48 -11.16 -12.87
N ASP A 337 14.99 -12.39 -12.78
CA ASP A 337 14.17 -13.60 -12.71
C ASP A 337 13.49 -13.73 -11.34
N HIS A 338 12.37 -14.47 -11.34
CA HIS A 338 11.66 -14.87 -10.12
C HIS A 338 11.64 -16.40 -10.06
N LEU A 339 12.17 -16.97 -8.99
CA LEU A 339 12.15 -18.40 -8.73
C LEU A 339 11.03 -18.71 -7.73
N LEU A 340 10.15 -19.63 -8.10
CA LEU A 340 9.09 -20.14 -7.25
C LEU A 340 9.39 -21.60 -6.92
N PHE A 341 9.58 -21.93 -5.65
CA PHE A 341 9.57 -23.31 -5.18
C PHE A 341 8.27 -23.54 -4.43
N TYR A 342 7.48 -24.51 -4.87
CA TYR A 342 6.24 -24.91 -4.21
C TYR A 342 6.36 -26.37 -3.76
N PHE A 343 5.98 -26.65 -2.52
CA PHE A 343 5.92 -28.00 -1.99
C PHE A 343 4.61 -28.27 -1.25
N SER A 344 3.95 -29.38 -1.59
CA SER A 344 2.84 -29.96 -0.85
C SER A 344 3.14 -31.42 -0.54
N GLY A 345 3.06 -31.79 0.74
CA GLY A 345 3.40 -33.14 1.19
C GLY A 345 3.80 -33.24 2.66
N HIS A 346 4.33 -34.40 3.03
CA HIS A 346 4.78 -34.65 4.40
C HIS A 346 6.07 -33.93 4.74
N ALA A 347 6.22 -33.67 6.04
CA ALA A 347 7.42 -33.08 6.59
C ALA A 347 7.54 -33.44 8.09
N GLU A 348 8.59 -32.95 8.75
CA GLU A 348 8.75 -33.04 10.21
C GLU A 348 9.34 -31.71 10.72
N ASN A 349 8.90 -31.27 11.89
CA ASN A 349 9.34 -30.03 12.53
C ASN A 349 9.72 -30.20 14.01
N LYS A 350 9.60 -31.41 14.57
CA LYS A 350 9.95 -31.70 15.97
C LYS A 350 11.44 -32.02 16.08
N GLY A 351 12.25 -30.97 16.22
CA GLY A 351 13.68 -31.04 16.52
C GLY A 351 14.61 -30.89 15.32
N LYS A 352 14.23 -31.44 14.15
CA LYS A 352 14.85 -31.13 12.86
C LYS A 352 13.75 -30.78 11.86
N ASN A 353 14.01 -29.77 11.04
CA ASN A 353 13.06 -29.30 10.05
C ASN A 353 13.43 -29.87 8.67
N TYR A 354 12.57 -30.72 8.11
CA TYR A 354 12.84 -31.33 6.80
C TYR A 354 11.56 -31.70 6.04
N LEU A 355 11.63 -31.63 4.71
CA LEU A 355 10.59 -32.10 3.79
C LEU A 355 10.84 -33.57 3.45
N ILE A 356 9.76 -34.34 3.28
CA ILE A 356 9.79 -35.77 2.97
C ILE A 356 9.47 -35.97 1.49
N PHE A 357 10.36 -36.69 0.79
CA PHE A 357 10.27 -36.97 -0.64
C PHE A 357 9.91 -38.43 -0.91
N TYR A 358 9.66 -38.76 -2.17
CA TYR A 358 9.19 -40.10 -2.56
C TYR A 358 10.11 -41.23 -2.11
N ASP A 359 11.43 -41.01 -2.16
CA ASP A 359 12.48 -41.95 -1.78
C ASP A 359 12.74 -41.99 -0.26
N TYR A 360 11.79 -41.52 0.56
CA TYR A 360 11.91 -41.52 2.02
C TYR A 360 12.13 -42.91 2.60
N GLN A 361 13.15 -43.01 3.44
CA GLN A 361 13.48 -44.22 4.19
C GLN A 361 13.83 -43.90 5.63
N GLU A 362 13.13 -44.55 6.56
CA GLU A 362 13.38 -44.50 7.99
C GLU A 362 13.75 -45.90 8.53
N GLN A 363 14.82 -45.97 9.32
CA GLN A 363 15.17 -47.15 10.09
C GLN A 363 14.76 -46.97 11.56
N ARG A 364 14.06 -47.97 12.11
CA ARG A 364 13.75 -48.06 13.54
C ARG A 364 14.86 -48.79 14.27
N MET A 365 15.63 -48.08 15.09
CA MET A 365 16.69 -48.68 15.90
C MET A 365 16.15 -49.10 17.28
N SER A 366 15.83 -50.39 17.41
CA SER A 366 15.47 -51.09 18.67
C SER A 366 14.07 -50.81 19.27
N LYS A 367 13.59 -51.74 20.11
CA LYS A 367 12.30 -51.68 20.84
C LYS A 367 12.37 -50.85 22.13
N VAL A 368 13.54 -50.33 22.49
CA VAL A 368 13.76 -49.60 23.73
C VAL A 368 14.22 -48.19 23.36
N GLU A 369 13.34 -47.23 23.62
CA GLU A 369 13.43 -45.81 23.23
C GLU A 369 13.27 -45.54 21.73
N GLY A 370 12.20 -44.80 21.38
CA GLY A 370 11.74 -44.53 20.02
C GLY A 370 12.66 -43.63 19.18
N ILE A 371 13.95 -43.94 19.14
CA ILE A 371 14.93 -43.28 18.29
C ILE A 371 14.72 -43.75 16.86
N ARG A 372 14.28 -42.82 16.01
CA ARG A 372 14.12 -43.02 14.58
C ARG A 372 15.31 -42.39 13.85
N THR A 373 15.91 -43.11 12.91
CA THR A 373 16.99 -42.59 12.09
C THR A 373 16.52 -42.49 10.65
N VAL A 374 16.45 -41.26 10.14
CA VAL A 374 16.16 -41.00 8.73
C VAL A 374 17.41 -41.35 7.91
N THR A 375 17.25 -42.26 6.95
CA THR A 375 18.35 -42.82 6.14
C THR A 375 18.35 -42.32 4.69
N GLY A 376 17.26 -41.70 4.22
CA GLY A 376 17.17 -41.17 2.85
C GLY A 376 15.87 -40.41 2.58
N GLY A 377 15.80 -39.74 1.42
CA GLY A 377 14.59 -39.08 0.90
C GLY A 377 14.07 -37.89 1.72
N VAL A 378 14.96 -37.11 2.33
CA VAL A 378 14.62 -35.85 3.01
C VAL A 378 15.53 -34.71 2.60
N ILE A 379 14.98 -33.50 2.50
CA ILE A 379 15.75 -32.26 2.39
C ILE A 379 15.58 -31.49 3.69
N TYR A 380 16.70 -31.24 4.37
CA TYR A 380 16.72 -30.38 5.54
C TYR A 380 16.69 -28.90 5.12
N ASP A 381 16.16 -28.05 6.00
CA ASP A 381 16.09 -26.61 5.76
C ASP A 381 17.45 -25.97 5.42
N GLY A 382 18.52 -26.34 6.13
CA GLY A 382 19.89 -25.88 5.85
C GLY A 382 20.43 -26.34 4.48
N GLU A 383 20.11 -27.56 4.06
CA GLU A 383 20.49 -28.10 2.75
C GLU A 383 19.78 -27.37 1.61
N PHE A 384 18.50 -27.06 1.79
CA PHE A 384 17.74 -26.25 0.84
C PHE A 384 18.27 -24.81 0.78
N LYS A 385 18.54 -24.21 1.93
CA LYS A 385 19.10 -22.85 2.05
C LYS A 385 20.44 -22.74 1.33
N GLU A 386 21.32 -23.73 1.50
CA GLU A 386 22.59 -23.81 0.79
C GLU A 386 22.38 -23.90 -0.73
N ALA A 387 21.45 -24.75 -1.19
CA ALA A 387 21.12 -24.87 -2.61
C ALA A 387 20.53 -23.57 -3.21
N ALA A 388 19.89 -22.72 -2.39
CA ALA A 388 19.35 -21.43 -2.81
C ALA A 388 20.37 -20.27 -2.76
N ALA A 389 21.49 -20.42 -2.07
CA ALA A 389 22.38 -19.32 -1.69
C ALA A 389 22.98 -18.54 -2.87
N ALA A 390 23.21 -19.22 -4.01
CA ALA A 390 23.82 -18.61 -5.20
C ALA A 390 22.82 -17.84 -6.09
N CYS A 391 21.52 -17.86 -5.76
CA CYS A 391 20.50 -17.27 -6.60
C CYS A 391 20.64 -15.74 -6.71
N LYS A 392 20.62 -15.23 -7.94
CA LYS A 392 20.66 -13.79 -8.21
C LYS A 392 19.27 -13.16 -8.28
N GLY A 393 18.26 -13.97 -8.59
CA GLY A 393 16.86 -13.57 -8.72
C GLY A 393 16.11 -13.49 -7.39
N PHE A 394 14.81 -13.23 -7.46
CA PHE A 394 13.92 -13.25 -6.30
C PHE A 394 13.38 -14.66 -6.06
N ILE A 395 13.42 -15.17 -4.82
CA ILE A 395 12.93 -16.49 -4.44
C ILE A 395 11.65 -16.36 -3.61
N THR A 396 10.59 -17.01 -4.06
CA THR A 396 9.40 -17.32 -3.26
C THR A 396 9.39 -18.82 -2.96
N LEU A 397 9.45 -19.18 -1.68
CA LEU A 397 9.27 -20.54 -1.20
C LEU A 397 7.86 -20.68 -0.63
N VAL A 398 7.05 -21.59 -1.17
CA VAL A 398 5.70 -21.89 -0.67
C VAL A 398 5.69 -23.31 -0.11
N LEU A 399 5.35 -23.44 1.17
CA LEU A 399 5.33 -24.72 1.88
C LEU A 399 3.90 -24.99 2.37
N ASP A 400 3.18 -25.86 1.65
CA ASP A 400 1.93 -26.44 2.15
C ASP A 400 2.19 -27.72 2.95
N THR A 401 2.80 -27.51 4.11
CA THR A 401 3.14 -28.55 5.05
C THR A 401 3.37 -27.92 6.43
N HIS A 402 3.61 -28.74 7.44
CA HIS A 402 3.85 -28.28 8.81
C HIS A 402 5.33 -27.95 9.10
N ALA A 403 6.24 -28.14 8.15
CA ALA A 403 7.66 -27.81 8.26
C ALA A 403 8.02 -26.36 7.91
N GLY A 404 7.11 -25.41 8.12
CA GLY A 404 7.43 -23.99 8.04
C GLY A 404 8.57 -23.57 8.96
N GLY A 405 9.31 -22.52 8.62
CA GLY A 405 10.34 -21.96 9.51
C GLY A 405 11.32 -21.03 8.82
N GLU A 406 12.15 -20.36 9.62
CA GLU A 406 13.13 -19.38 9.11
C GLU A 406 14.39 -20.04 8.52
N GLY A 407 14.62 -21.32 8.78
CA GLY A 407 15.84 -22.04 8.37
C GLY A 407 15.94 -22.31 6.87
N TRP A 408 14.85 -22.22 6.11
CA TRP A 408 14.82 -22.61 4.69
C TRP A 408 15.50 -21.62 3.74
N LEU A 409 15.53 -20.33 4.07
CA LEU A 409 16.16 -19.30 3.25
C LEU A 409 16.97 -18.35 4.13
N ASP A 410 17.84 -17.55 3.51
CA ASP A 410 18.41 -16.41 4.21
C ASP A 410 17.40 -15.26 4.22
N LEU A 411 16.71 -15.07 5.35
CA LEU A 411 15.68 -14.03 5.49
C LEU A 411 16.27 -12.61 5.64
N ASN A 412 17.58 -12.48 5.80
CA ASN A 412 18.26 -11.18 5.73
C ASN A 412 18.43 -10.70 4.28
N ASN A 413 18.25 -11.60 3.30
CA ASN A 413 18.26 -11.25 1.90
C ASN A 413 16.87 -10.76 1.47
N ASP A 414 16.77 -9.50 1.06
CA ASP A 414 15.53 -8.86 0.57
C ASP A 414 14.93 -9.53 -0.68
N LYS A 415 15.65 -10.48 -1.27
CA LYS A 415 15.19 -11.29 -2.40
C LYS A 415 14.53 -12.61 -2.00
N ASN A 416 14.43 -12.93 -0.71
CA ASN A 416 13.92 -14.21 -0.24
C ASN A 416 12.65 -14.04 0.59
N VAL A 417 11.60 -14.79 0.25
CA VAL A 417 10.36 -14.86 1.03
C VAL A 417 9.86 -16.29 1.16
N ILE A 418 9.32 -16.63 2.32
CA ILE A 418 8.69 -17.94 2.59
C ILE A 418 7.22 -17.71 2.92
N LEU A 419 6.32 -18.44 2.25
CA LEU A 419 4.91 -18.54 2.57
C LEU A 419 4.66 -19.94 3.12
N SER A 420 4.49 -20.05 4.43
CA SER A 420 4.26 -21.33 5.12
C SER A 420 2.78 -21.50 5.46
N ALA A 421 2.25 -22.70 5.28
CA ALA A 421 0.87 -23.06 5.62
C ALA A 421 0.56 -23.00 7.13
N THR A 422 1.59 -23.07 7.98
CA THR A 422 1.41 -23.18 9.44
C THR A 422 2.43 -22.33 10.20
N LEU A 423 2.08 -21.98 11.45
CA LEU A 423 3.05 -21.61 12.48
C LEU A 423 3.86 -22.84 12.93
N PRO A 424 5.06 -22.64 13.52
CA PRO A 424 5.77 -23.71 14.20
C PRO A 424 4.89 -24.40 15.24
N GLY A 425 4.85 -25.73 15.22
CA GLY A 425 4.04 -26.54 16.14
C GLY A 425 2.56 -26.74 15.75
N GLN A 426 2.09 -26.12 14.66
CA GLN A 426 0.77 -26.40 14.08
C GLN A 426 0.86 -27.47 12.99
N MET A 427 -0.29 -28.07 12.67
CA MET A 427 -0.43 -29.04 11.57
C MET A 427 -1.03 -28.36 10.33
N ALA A 428 -0.60 -28.80 9.15
CA ALA A 428 -1.24 -28.48 7.88
C ALA A 428 -2.28 -29.55 7.56
N TYR A 429 -3.43 -29.14 7.01
CA TYR A 429 -4.56 -30.04 6.75
C TYR A 429 -4.96 -30.05 5.28
N GLU A 430 -5.47 -31.21 4.85
CA GLU A 430 -6.16 -31.38 3.58
C GLU A 430 -7.67 -31.31 3.77
N GLN A 431 -8.36 -30.72 2.80
CA GLN A 431 -9.81 -30.67 2.77
C GLN A 431 -10.33 -30.99 1.37
N ARG A 432 -11.46 -31.69 1.33
CA ARG A 432 -12.14 -31.99 0.08
C ARG A 432 -13.01 -30.81 -0.37
N PHE A 433 -12.84 -30.39 -1.62
CA PHE A 433 -13.59 -29.31 -2.26
C PHE A 433 -14.31 -29.85 -3.49
N GLY A 434 -15.45 -30.51 -3.27
CA GLY A 434 -16.17 -31.20 -4.33
C GLY A 434 -15.48 -32.51 -4.72
N GLU A 435 -15.01 -32.61 -5.96
CA GLU A 435 -14.36 -33.82 -6.49
C GLU A 435 -12.85 -33.87 -6.22
N THR A 436 -12.22 -32.75 -5.87
CA THR A 436 -10.78 -32.67 -5.60
C THR A 436 -10.49 -32.49 -4.10
N THR A 437 -9.31 -32.93 -3.69
CA THR A 437 -8.77 -32.71 -2.34
C THR A 437 -7.63 -31.70 -2.45
N HIS A 438 -7.52 -30.74 -1.54
CA HIS A 438 -6.46 -29.74 -1.58
C HIS A 438 -5.93 -29.47 -0.20
N GLY A 439 -4.66 -29.08 -0.10
CA GLY A 439 -4.16 -28.42 1.08
C GLY A 439 -4.97 -27.16 1.38
N LEU A 440 -5.40 -27.00 2.63
CA LEU A 440 -6.27 -25.88 3.03
C LEU A 440 -5.60 -24.53 2.74
N PHE A 441 -4.29 -24.46 2.91
CA PHE A 441 -3.51 -23.26 2.57
C PHE A 441 -3.38 -23.07 1.06
N SER A 442 -3.02 -24.10 0.29
CA SER A 442 -2.87 -24.00 -1.17
C SER A 442 -4.15 -23.54 -1.84
N LYS A 443 -5.29 -24.12 -1.45
CA LYS A 443 -6.60 -23.72 -1.97
C LYS A 443 -6.89 -22.26 -1.67
N ALA A 444 -6.74 -21.83 -0.41
CA ALA A 444 -7.00 -20.45 0.00
C ALA A 444 -6.05 -19.47 -0.70
N LEU A 445 -4.76 -19.81 -0.80
CA LEU A 445 -3.74 -19.01 -1.46
C LEU A 445 -4.06 -18.79 -2.94
N MET A 446 -4.43 -19.85 -3.66
CA MET A 446 -4.75 -19.76 -5.09
C MET A 446 -6.02 -18.93 -5.33
N GLU A 447 -7.07 -19.11 -4.53
CA GLU A 447 -8.29 -18.30 -4.68
C GLU A 447 -8.09 -16.82 -4.33
N VAL A 448 -7.14 -16.51 -3.44
CA VAL A 448 -6.69 -15.15 -3.18
C VAL A 448 -5.98 -14.62 -4.43
N LEU A 449 -4.96 -15.33 -4.92
CA LEU A 449 -4.21 -14.88 -6.10
C LEU A 449 -5.11 -14.68 -7.33
N ALA A 450 -6.03 -15.62 -7.61
CA ALA A 450 -6.97 -15.54 -8.73
C ALA A 450 -7.92 -14.33 -8.66
N ALA A 451 -8.24 -13.83 -7.46
CA ALA A 451 -9.09 -12.65 -7.31
C ALA A 451 -8.39 -11.35 -7.73
N GLY A 452 -7.05 -11.34 -7.88
CA GLY A 452 -6.30 -10.28 -8.57
C GLY A 452 -6.27 -8.92 -7.86
N ARG A 453 -6.41 -8.87 -6.53
CA ARG A 453 -6.55 -7.62 -5.74
C ARG A 453 -5.40 -7.30 -4.79
N TYR A 454 -4.31 -8.07 -4.79
CA TYR A 454 -3.35 -8.09 -3.68
C TYR A 454 -2.00 -7.51 -4.09
N ARG A 455 -1.39 -6.73 -3.18
CA ARG A 455 -0.23 -5.87 -3.48
C ARG A 455 1.08 -6.43 -2.92
N SER A 456 1.03 -7.38 -1.99
CA SER A 456 2.22 -7.97 -1.36
C SER A 456 2.05 -9.43 -0.93
N ASN A 457 3.18 -10.14 -0.78
CA ASN A 457 3.23 -11.48 -0.18
C ASN A 457 2.49 -11.54 1.18
N LYS A 458 2.65 -10.49 1.99
CA LYS A 458 2.03 -10.38 3.31
C LYS A 458 0.51 -10.22 3.27
N GLU A 459 0.01 -9.40 2.35
CA GLU A 459 -1.43 -9.24 2.14
C GLU A 459 -2.07 -10.54 1.64
N VAL A 460 -1.38 -11.23 0.72
CA VAL A 460 -1.85 -12.51 0.16
C VAL A 460 -1.98 -13.56 1.26
N VAL A 461 -0.95 -13.73 2.09
CA VAL A 461 -0.99 -14.71 3.20
C VAL A 461 -2.03 -14.32 4.26
N ARG A 462 -2.15 -13.03 4.59
CA ARG A 462 -3.18 -12.54 5.52
C ARG A 462 -4.59 -12.87 5.03
N GLU A 463 -4.85 -12.64 3.74
CA GLU A 463 -6.17 -12.93 3.19
C GLU A 463 -6.41 -14.44 3.06
N ALA A 464 -5.40 -15.22 2.72
CA ALA A 464 -5.50 -16.67 2.75
C ALA A 464 -5.88 -17.15 4.16
N ALA A 465 -5.24 -16.61 5.20
CA ALA A 465 -5.59 -16.89 6.60
C ALA A 465 -7.06 -16.55 6.92
N ASN A 466 -7.57 -15.41 6.43
CA ASN A 466 -8.97 -15.01 6.63
C ASN A 466 -9.95 -16.01 6.00
N ARG A 467 -9.65 -16.49 4.78
CA ARG A 467 -10.47 -17.50 4.09
C ARG A 467 -10.42 -18.85 4.80
N MET A 468 -9.25 -19.25 5.29
CA MET A 468 -9.09 -20.49 6.06
C MET A 468 -9.91 -20.45 7.37
N LYS A 469 -9.92 -19.31 8.09
CA LYS A 469 -10.75 -19.11 9.29
C LYS A 469 -12.24 -19.18 9.00
N ALA A 470 -12.68 -18.73 7.83
CA ALA A 470 -14.08 -18.82 7.41
C ALA A 470 -14.48 -20.26 7.01
N ALA A 471 -13.51 -21.09 6.61
CA ALA A 471 -13.73 -22.41 6.05
C ALA A 471 -13.58 -23.57 7.05
N ALA A 472 -12.87 -23.40 8.18
CA ALA A 472 -12.51 -24.52 9.05
C ALA A 472 -12.51 -24.21 10.56
N SER A 473 -12.85 -25.22 11.37
CA SER A 473 -12.68 -25.29 12.82
C SER A 473 -11.27 -25.74 13.25
N MET A 474 -10.34 -25.88 12.30
CA MET A 474 -8.99 -26.42 12.52
C MET A 474 -7.99 -25.30 12.79
N GLN A 475 -7.08 -25.54 13.74
CA GLN A 475 -6.03 -24.59 14.08
C GLN A 475 -4.87 -24.67 13.08
N GLN A 476 -4.99 -23.90 11.99
CA GLN A 476 -3.95 -23.74 10.97
C GLN A 476 -3.82 -22.25 10.62
N THR A 477 -2.66 -21.66 10.91
CA THR A 477 -2.37 -20.25 10.66
C THR A 477 -1.20 -20.13 9.69
N PRO A 478 -1.43 -19.70 8.44
CA PRO A 478 -0.33 -19.51 7.51
C PRO A 478 0.47 -18.26 7.89
N VAL A 479 1.77 -18.29 7.57
CA VAL A 479 2.72 -17.23 7.90
C VAL A 479 3.59 -16.85 6.72
N VAL A 480 4.00 -15.59 6.72
CA VAL A 480 4.98 -15.04 5.77
C VAL A 480 6.27 -14.71 6.52
N LEU A 481 7.40 -15.26 6.06
CA LEU A 481 8.72 -15.03 6.63
C LEU A 481 9.63 -14.40 5.57
N GLY A 482 10.51 -13.50 6.00
CA GLY A 482 11.39 -12.72 5.12
C GLY A 482 11.60 -11.31 5.63
N SER A 483 12.53 -10.60 5.00
CA SER A 483 12.78 -9.20 5.34
C SER A 483 11.51 -8.35 5.13
N PRO A 484 11.41 -7.16 5.75
CA PRO A 484 10.32 -6.23 5.48
C PRO A 484 10.15 -5.95 3.98
N ALA A 485 11.23 -5.77 3.22
CA ALA A 485 11.18 -5.55 1.78
C ALA A 485 10.61 -6.77 1.03
N ALA A 486 11.10 -7.98 1.34
CA ALA A 486 10.66 -9.22 0.69
C ALA A 486 9.17 -9.52 0.95
N ARG A 487 8.71 -9.31 2.18
CA ARG A 487 7.30 -9.52 2.57
C ARG A 487 6.34 -8.55 1.88
N ARG A 488 6.83 -7.38 1.48
CA ARG A 488 6.04 -6.28 0.89
C ARG A 488 6.10 -6.26 -0.64
N ARG A 489 7.02 -7.00 -1.23
CA ARG A 489 7.04 -7.28 -2.67
C ARG A 489 5.80 -8.09 -3.08
N ALA A 490 5.32 -7.91 -4.31
CA ALA A 490 4.19 -8.70 -4.81
C ALA A 490 4.60 -10.14 -5.15
N VAL A 491 3.64 -11.05 -5.02
CA VAL A 491 3.80 -12.47 -5.36
C VAL A 491 4.12 -12.62 -6.84
N ALA A 492 5.06 -13.51 -7.19
CA ALA A 492 5.49 -13.78 -8.57
C ALA A 492 6.01 -12.56 -9.37
N GLY A 493 6.31 -11.44 -8.69
CA GLY A 493 6.84 -10.23 -9.34
C GLY A 493 5.79 -9.41 -10.08
N GLN A 494 4.51 -9.48 -9.69
CA GLN A 494 3.58 -8.38 -10.02
C GLN A 494 4.19 -7.06 -9.49
N GLY A 495 4.13 -5.98 -10.26
CA GLY A 495 4.90 -4.76 -9.96
C GLY A 495 4.67 -4.27 -8.54
N ALA A 496 5.71 -4.35 -7.69
CA ALA A 496 5.67 -3.74 -6.38
C ALA A 496 5.80 -2.22 -6.60
N SER A 497 4.71 -1.47 -6.42
CA SER A 497 4.88 -0.03 -6.23
C SER A 497 5.39 0.21 -4.81
N GLU A 498 6.35 1.13 -4.65
CA GLU A 498 6.93 1.56 -3.37
C GLU A 498 5.87 2.02 -2.33
N ARG A 499 4.61 2.27 -2.77
CA ARG A 499 3.46 2.55 -1.89
C ARG A 499 3.08 1.38 -0.97
N SER A 500 3.48 0.14 -1.28
CA SER A 500 3.12 -1.08 -0.55
C SER A 500 3.61 -1.12 0.91
N ASN A 501 4.71 -0.44 1.24
CA ASN A 501 5.27 -0.45 2.60
C ASN A 501 4.44 0.35 3.61
N ILE A 502 3.81 1.41 3.12
CA ILE A 502 3.09 2.41 3.88
C ILE A 502 1.65 1.96 4.14
N ASP A 503 0.97 1.46 3.11
CA ASP A 503 -0.40 0.96 3.22
C ASP A 503 -0.49 -0.23 4.19
N TYR A 504 0.51 -1.11 4.19
CA TYR A 504 0.59 -2.26 5.09
C TYR A 504 0.74 -1.83 6.57
N LEU A 505 1.63 -0.87 6.85
CA LEU A 505 1.83 -0.36 8.22
C LEU A 505 0.56 0.33 8.74
N LEU A 506 -0.09 1.11 7.89
CA LEU A 506 -1.36 1.77 8.22
C LEU A 506 -2.47 0.76 8.53
N ASP A 507 -2.54 -0.35 7.81
CA ASP A 507 -3.48 -1.43 8.09
C ASP A 507 -3.20 -2.15 9.41
N LEU A 508 -1.92 -2.40 9.72
CA LEU A 508 -1.51 -3.07 10.96
C LEU A 508 -1.80 -2.21 12.20
N LEU A 509 -1.53 -0.90 12.10
CA LEU A 509 -1.82 0.08 13.14
C LEU A 509 -3.33 0.25 13.36
N LYS A 510 -4.13 0.24 12.28
CA LYS A 510 -5.61 0.25 12.36
C LYS A 510 -6.16 -1.00 13.03
N ALA A 511 -5.69 -2.18 12.62
CA ALA A 511 -6.16 -3.46 13.13
C ALA A 511 -5.88 -3.63 14.63
N ASN A 512 -4.80 -3.04 15.14
CA ASN A 512 -4.38 -3.16 16.54
C ASN A 512 -4.83 -2.00 17.44
N GLY A 513 -5.68 -1.10 16.92
CA GLY A 513 -6.26 0.01 17.67
C GLY A 513 -5.32 1.20 17.92
N TYR A 514 -4.07 1.15 17.43
CA TYR A 514 -3.12 2.26 17.47
C TYR A 514 -3.48 3.37 16.47
N LEU A 515 -4.32 3.05 15.48
CA LEU A 515 -4.92 3.97 14.54
C LEU A 515 -6.43 3.95 14.72
N LYS A 516 -6.94 4.60 15.77
CA LYS A 516 -8.38 4.97 15.82
C LYS A 516 -8.66 5.84 14.61
N ARG A 517 -9.77 5.60 13.88
CA ARG A 517 -10.23 6.39 12.71
C ARG A 517 -9.83 7.86 12.83
N GLN A 518 -8.66 8.22 12.32
CA GLN A 518 -8.16 9.58 12.25
C GLN A 518 -7.55 9.72 10.88
N SER A 519 -8.41 10.20 10.00
CA SER A 519 -8.12 10.43 8.62
C SER A 519 -7.42 11.79 8.51
N GLY A 520 -6.08 11.83 8.44
CA GLY A 520 -5.39 13.00 7.89
C GLY A 520 -4.02 13.42 8.32
N GLN A 521 -3.33 12.66 9.15
CA GLN A 521 -1.90 12.89 9.35
C GLN A 521 -1.09 12.28 8.19
N GLY A 522 0.01 12.93 7.82
CA GLY A 522 1.00 12.37 6.91
C GLY A 522 1.61 11.11 7.52
N ILE A 523 1.99 10.15 6.66
CA ILE A 523 2.51 8.84 7.08
C ILE A 523 3.64 8.94 8.10
N PHE A 524 4.53 9.93 7.95
CA PHE A 524 5.64 10.19 8.85
C PHE A 524 5.17 10.57 10.25
N THR A 525 4.19 11.47 10.36
CA THR A 525 3.61 11.90 11.64
C THR A 525 2.86 10.76 12.33
N VAL A 526 2.21 9.87 11.56
CA VAL A 526 1.58 8.66 12.10
C VAL A 526 2.63 7.72 12.67
N ILE A 527 3.71 7.46 11.92
CA ILE A 527 4.82 6.60 12.38
C ILE A 527 5.51 7.19 13.59
N GLU A 528 5.78 8.49 13.58
CA GLU A 528 6.41 9.24 14.67
C GLU A 528 5.54 9.24 15.93
N THR A 529 4.22 9.43 15.80
CA THR A 529 3.29 9.37 16.94
C THR A 529 3.18 7.95 17.50
N CYS A 530 3.09 6.94 16.62
CA CYS A 530 3.07 5.54 17.05
C CYS A 530 4.40 5.13 17.69
N TRP A 531 5.54 5.60 17.17
CA TRP A 531 6.86 5.39 17.74
C TRP A 531 7.02 6.11 19.08
N ALA A 532 6.58 7.36 19.22
CA ALA A 532 6.67 8.11 20.47
C ALA A 532 5.85 7.44 21.58
N SER A 533 4.65 6.96 21.25
CA SER A 533 3.83 6.18 22.19
C SER A 533 4.53 4.86 22.55
N PHE A 534 5.05 4.13 21.57
CA PHE A 534 5.77 2.88 21.79
C PHE A 534 7.06 3.06 22.60
N ALA A 535 7.92 4.02 22.23
CA ALA A 535 9.15 4.32 22.92
C ALA A 535 8.91 4.79 24.36
N SER A 536 7.83 5.54 24.61
CA SER A 536 7.39 5.88 25.96
C SER A 536 6.95 4.65 26.76
N ASP A 537 6.15 3.77 26.16
CA ASP A 537 5.63 2.56 26.83
C ASP A 537 6.75 1.57 27.20
N PHE A 538 7.86 1.57 26.44
CA PHE A 538 9.00 0.68 26.64
C PHE A 538 10.27 1.38 27.16
N SER A 539 10.18 2.65 27.58
CA SER A 539 11.30 3.46 28.10
C SER A 539 12.54 3.53 27.19
N LEU A 540 12.33 3.54 25.87
CA LEU A 540 13.42 3.63 24.88
C LEU A 540 13.87 5.10 24.73
N GLN A 541 15.15 5.38 24.98
CA GLN A 541 15.70 6.75 24.94
C GLN A 541 16.18 7.24 23.56
N LYS A 542 15.99 6.47 22.48
CA LYS A 542 16.52 6.83 21.16
C LYS A 542 15.55 7.74 20.42
N GLU A 543 15.92 9.01 20.26
CA GLU A 543 15.31 9.92 19.29
C GLU A 543 15.68 9.44 17.88
N LEU A 544 14.68 8.98 17.12
CA LEU A 544 14.85 8.61 15.72
C LEU A 544 14.54 9.82 14.83
N ASP A 545 15.40 10.09 13.86
CA ASP A 545 15.20 11.15 12.89
C ASP A 545 14.41 10.60 11.70
N PHE A 546 13.09 10.73 11.75
CA PHE A 546 12.18 10.21 10.73
C PHE A 546 12.31 10.86 9.35
N SER A 547 13.15 11.90 9.20
CA SER A 547 13.55 12.42 7.89
C SER A 547 14.54 11.51 7.15
N LYS A 548 15.18 10.57 7.86
CA LYS A 548 16.11 9.60 7.31
C LYS A 548 15.43 8.25 7.10
N THR A 549 15.52 7.73 5.88
CA THR A 549 14.91 6.46 5.48
C THR A 549 15.32 5.29 6.39
N ALA A 550 16.60 5.22 6.80
CA ALA A 550 17.11 4.16 7.66
C ALA A 550 16.52 4.16 9.09
N ASP A 551 16.32 5.34 9.69
CA ASP A 551 15.73 5.47 11.03
C ASP A 551 14.22 5.18 10.99
N MET A 552 13.55 5.54 9.89
CA MET A 552 12.14 5.19 9.66
C MET A 552 11.97 3.68 9.46
N GLU A 553 12.83 3.03 8.66
CA GLU A 553 12.81 1.57 8.48
C GLU A 553 13.11 0.84 9.79
N HIS A 554 14.01 1.38 10.61
CA HIS A 554 14.33 0.85 11.93
C HIS A 554 13.13 0.95 12.89
N ALA A 555 12.45 2.10 12.96
CA ALA A 555 11.23 2.28 13.77
C ALA A 555 10.11 1.35 13.32
N ILE A 556 9.91 1.21 12.00
CA ILE A 556 8.93 0.29 11.40
C ILE A 556 9.25 -1.15 11.81
N GLY A 557 10.51 -1.57 11.75
CA GLY A 557 10.93 -2.92 12.15
C GLY A 557 10.66 -3.22 13.62
N LEU A 558 10.86 -2.24 14.51
CA LEU A 558 10.61 -2.39 15.95
C LEU A 558 9.11 -2.39 16.29
N LEU A 559 8.31 -1.53 15.65
CA LEU A 559 6.85 -1.53 15.78
C LEU A 559 6.23 -2.84 15.27
N GLU A 560 6.72 -3.38 14.15
CA GLU A 560 6.26 -4.67 13.64
C GLU A 560 6.55 -5.83 14.60
N LYS A 561 7.75 -5.87 15.20
CA LYS A 561 8.13 -6.90 16.18
C LYS A 561 7.26 -6.83 17.44
N ALA A 562 6.99 -5.63 17.94
CA ALA A 562 6.13 -5.43 19.10
C ALA A 562 4.66 -5.81 18.85
N LEU A 563 4.14 -5.52 17.65
CA LEU A 563 2.79 -5.89 17.27
C LEU A 563 2.62 -7.40 17.09
N LEU A 564 3.65 -8.10 16.59
CA LEU A 564 3.69 -9.56 16.53
C LEU A 564 3.68 -10.22 17.93
N PHE A 565 4.28 -9.57 18.94
CA PHE A 565 4.27 -10.05 20.32
C PHE A 565 2.86 -9.96 20.95
N LYS A 566 2.14 -8.85 20.71
CA LYS A 566 0.75 -8.64 21.15
C LYS A 566 -0.23 -9.71 20.64
N GLU A 567 0.00 -10.21 19.43
CA GLU A 567 -0.85 -11.22 18.78
C GLU A 567 -0.63 -12.64 19.37
N LYS A 568 0.54 -12.88 20.01
CA LYS A 568 0.93 -14.18 20.55
C LYS A 568 0.39 -14.45 21.96
N ASP A 569 0.22 -13.40 22.78
CA ASP A 569 -0.14 -13.54 24.21
C ASP A 569 -1.55 -13.07 24.58
N GLY A 570 -2.37 -12.63 23.62
CA GLY A 570 -3.80 -12.35 23.84
C GLY A 570 -4.13 -11.22 24.83
N LEU A 571 -3.15 -10.39 25.21
CA LEU A 571 -3.33 -9.30 26.16
C LEU A 571 -3.98 -8.06 25.52
N SER A 572 -5.16 -7.68 26.00
CA SER A 572 -5.79 -6.40 25.68
C SER A 572 -5.27 -5.31 26.63
N LEU A 573 -4.50 -4.34 26.11
CA LEU A 573 -4.09 -3.16 26.87
C LEU A 573 -5.24 -2.15 26.95
N GLY A 574 -6.04 -2.25 28.01
CA GLY A 574 -6.84 -1.15 28.55
C GLY A 574 -6.31 -0.79 29.93
N PHE A 575 -5.62 0.35 30.06
CA PHE A 575 -5.09 0.91 31.32
C PHE A 575 -6.23 1.34 32.28
N PRO A 576 -6.03 1.62 33.60
CA PRO A 576 -4.80 1.73 34.40
C PRO A 576 -4.79 0.85 35.67
N PHE A 577 -3.64 0.79 36.38
CA PHE A 577 -3.31 -0.04 37.56
C PHE A 577 -2.81 -1.45 37.25
N MET A 578 -1.48 -1.57 37.12
CA MET A 578 -0.77 -2.83 37.29
C MET A 578 0.08 -2.68 38.58
N PRO A 579 -0.09 -3.54 39.60
CA PRO A 579 0.69 -3.47 40.84
C PRO A 579 2.17 -3.85 40.59
N ASP A 580 3.09 -3.26 41.35
CA ASP A 580 4.55 -3.39 41.14
C ASP A 580 5.09 -4.83 41.14
N ALA A 581 4.34 -5.81 41.68
CA ALA A 581 4.71 -7.22 41.67
C ALA A 581 4.67 -7.86 40.26
N GLU A 582 3.90 -7.31 39.32
CA GLU A 582 3.84 -7.83 37.93
C GLU A 582 4.93 -7.21 37.03
N ARG A 583 5.62 -6.14 37.48
CA ARG A 583 6.81 -5.61 36.80
C ARG A 583 8.04 -6.51 36.96
N GLU A 584 8.15 -7.24 38.08
CA GLU A 584 9.31 -8.12 38.32
C GLU A 584 9.28 -9.40 37.47
N LEU A 585 8.11 -9.86 37.02
CA LEU A 585 7.99 -10.98 36.08
C LEU A 585 8.39 -10.62 34.63
N PHE A 586 8.45 -9.31 34.31
CA PHE A 586 8.88 -8.80 33.00
C PHE A 586 10.40 -8.88 32.79
N HIS A 587 11.18 -9.24 33.81
CA HIS A 587 12.65 -9.20 33.78
C HIS A 587 13.34 -10.46 33.25
N LEU A 588 12.62 -11.52 32.84
CA LEU A 588 13.24 -12.84 32.66
C LEU A 588 13.34 -13.44 31.25
N GLU A 589 12.80 -12.87 30.16
CA GLU A 589 12.92 -13.55 28.85
C GLU A 589 13.08 -12.69 27.58
N LEU A 590 13.52 -11.44 27.71
CA LEU A 590 14.20 -10.69 26.63
C LEU A 590 15.16 -9.72 27.33
N SER A 591 16.47 -10.00 27.34
CA SER A 591 17.40 -9.13 28.06
C SER A 591 17.48 -7.78 27.36
N LEU A 592 17.20 -6.71 28.11
CA LEU A 592 17.40 -5.32 27.71
C LEU A 592 18.84 -5.07 27.20
N GLU A 593 19.80 -5.95 27.49
CA GLU A 593 21.18 -5.91 27.02
C GLU A 593 21.31 -6.09 25.49
N GLU A 594 20.46 -6.90 24.83
CA GLU A 594 20.46 -6.99 23.36
C GLU A 594 19.89 -5.71 22.71
N LEU A 595 18.88 -5.10 23.35
CA LEU A 595 18.31 -3.81 22.95
C LEU A 595 19.25 -2.62 23.20
N LEU A 596 20.15 -2.71 24.19
CA LEU A 596 21.05 -1.64 24.63
C LEU A 596 22.50 -1.76 24.13
N SER A 597 22.88 -2.84 23.44
CA SER A 597 24.26 -3.08 22.96
C SER A 597 24.69 -2.27 21.72
N ILE A 598 23.89 -1.30 21.27
CA ILE A 598 24.20 -0.42 20.12
C ILE A 598 24.73 0.92 20.69
N PRO A 599 25.89 1.43 20.24
CA PRO A 599 26.67 2.41 21.02
C PRO A 599 25.97 3.75 21.20
N VAL A 600 25.72 4.13 22.46
CA VAL A 600 25.20 5.45 22.87
C VAL A 600 26.27 6.17 23.69
N HIS A 601 26.64 7.39 23.27
CA HIS A 601 27.48 8.27 24.09
C HIS A 601 26.68 8.80 25.28
N ILE A 602 26.99 8.30 26.48
CA ILE A 602 26.40 8.74 27.73
C ILE A 602 27.11 10.02 28.20
N ASN A 603 26.39 11.14 28.29
CA ASN A 603 26.88 12.35 28.95
C ASN A 603 26.10 12.54 30.27
N ARG A 604 26.71 12.16 31.40
CA ARG A 604 26.12 12.32 32.74
C ARG A 604 26.23 13.79 33.19
N LYS A 605 25.10 14.52 33.25
CA LYS A 605 25.00 15.74 34.06
C LYS A 605 24.77 15.33 35.53
N LYS A 606 25.64 15.82 36.42
CA LYS A 606 25.54 15.69 37.87
C LYS A 606 24.24 16.31 38.38
N GLN A 607 23.58 15.57 39.26
CA GLN A 607 22.43 15.99 40.07
C GLN A 607 23.02 16.65 41.34
N ASP A 608 22.66 17.91 41.58
CA ASP A 608 22.97 18.62 42.83
C ASP A 608 21.94 18.17 43.89
N ASP A 609 22.45 17.59 44.99
CA ASP A 609 21.69 17.27 46.19
C ASP A 609 21.46 18.55 47.00
N GLY A 610 20.19 18.94 47.17
CA GLY A 610 19.75 19.98 48.10
C GLY A 610 19.46 19.41 49.49
N ASP A 611 20.18 19.94 50.47
CA ASP A 611 20.14 19.69 51.93
C ASP A 611 18.73 19.84 52.56
N PRO A 612 18.28 18.93 53.44
CA PRO A 612 17.01 19.03 54.13
C PRO A 612 17.13 19.77 55.48
N ALA A 613 16.75 21.04 55.51
CA ALA A 613 16.50 21.74 56.77
C ALA A 613 15.47 22.87 56.62
N THR A 614 14.16 22.57 56.64
CA THR A 614 13.14 23.34 57.38
C THR A 614 11.75 22.70 57.31
N ARG A 615 11.32 22.17 58.48
CA ARG A 615 9.96 21.88 58.98
C ARG A 615 9.05 20.90 58.24
#